data_AF-A0AAU6PYS6-F1
#
_entry.id   AF-A0AAU6PYS6-F1
#
_cell.length_a   1.000
_cell.length_b   1.000
_cell.length_c   1.000
_cell.angle_alpha   90.00
_cell.angle_beta   90.00
_cell.angle_gamma   90.00
#
_symmetry.space_group_name_H-M   'P 1'
#
loop_
_entity.id
_entity.type
_entity.pdbx_description
1 polymer ?
#
loop_
_entity_poly.entity_id
_entity_poly.type
_entity_poly.pdbx_seq_one_letter_code
_entity_poly.pdbx_strand_id
1 'polypeptide(L)'
;MTTGQSRPQNGRNQKRAVGQSPAFQGKDDQGNEMRNLNDQSFSELLGLIYEAPLQPDGWRGVLSGLSNHIPASVLNVVHLQREMNAHVTHWTRVTYTTHGLSPGAERSLMTYWAYQIPLTPDIIALTLRHRQAIVTQYQSSPDFDFERSAFNCEFARPNDFHDMLGVSAVDQDRKSMFILSINRPKRFGSFENRDRRLMTELIPHLLRAHRIGQTVQDLQLVQGLQASALDQTTAPVLGLGRNARLLYTNKAADTLLHSEQVFRVQAGHLQALRPAEQQSLLCALHRTAQIGVEIGGCPHDHLTFAREQAAPLSGTLLPVSPSHPERGFTLLLKDPALRRTPPLLLLQHLFTLTPAEARVATLLTEGHSPEEIAGQLGTATATVRNQLKQVFAKTGVRRQGELIRLTLNLA
;
A
#
# COMPACT_ATOMS: atom_id res chain seq x y z
N MET A 1 37.53 60.73 -16.59
CA MET A 1 36.29 61.37 -17.08
C MET A 1 35.96 60.78 -18.45
N THR A 2 34.68 60.46 -18.72
CA THR A 2 33.97 60.40 -20.05
C THR A 2 34.80 60.17 -21.33
N THR A 3 34.53 59.22 -22.25
CA THR A 3 33.34 58.41 -22.66
C THR A 3 33.80 57.02 -23.19
N GLY A 4 33.02 56.05 -23.74
CA GLY A 4 31.56 55.84 -23.91
C GLY A 4 31.17 55.32 -25.32
N GLN A 5 30.15 54.45 -25.42
CA GLN A 5 29.57 53.82 -26.66
C GLN A 5 30.51 52.82 -27.43
N SER A 6 30.05 51.79 -28.17
CA SER A 6 28.69 51.31 -28.49
C SER A 6 28.64 49.79 -28.83
N ARG A 7 27.43 49.20 -28.83
CA ARG A 7 27.06 47.84 -29.32
C ARG A 7 26.78 47.88 -30.85
N PRO A 8 26.79 46.77 -31.64
CA PRO A 8 25.67 45.79 -31.61
C PRO A 8 25.99 44.33 -32.00
N GLN A 9 24.92 43.53 -32.18
CA GLN A 9 24.86 42.09 -32.40
C GLN A 9 25.32 41.63 -33.80
N ASN A 10 25.74 40.37 -33.92
CA ASN A 10 25.18 39.48 -34.95
C ASN A 10 25.35 37.99 -34.58
N GLY A 11 24.33 37.16 -34.87
CA GLY A 11 24.35 35.73 -34.55
C GLY A 11 24.56 34.84 -35.77
N ARG A 12 24.91 33.57 -35.56
CA ARG A 12 24.80 32.52 -36.59
C ARG A 12 24.52 31.14 -35.97
N ASN A 13 23.37 30.57 -36.32
CA ASN A 13 23.10 29.14 -36.16
C ASN A 13 24.03 28.32 -37.07
N GLN A 14 24.57 27.19 -36.58
CA GLN A 14 24.85 26.06 -37.47
C GLN A 14 24.90 24.69 -36.75
N LYS A 15 23.87 23.89 -37.08
CA LYS A 15 23.84 22.44 -37.34
C LYS A 15 24.49 21.44 -36.35
N ARG A 16 23.64 20.49 -35.95
CA ARG A 16 23.94 19.16 -35.39
C ARG A 16 25.16 18.49 -36.05
N ALA A 17 26.04 17.92 -35.22
CA ALA A 17 26.80 16.72 -35.55
C ALA A 17 26.51 15.68 -34.45
N VAL A 18 26.04 14.50 -34.83
CA VAL A 18 25.87 13.37 -33.92
C VAL A 18 27.23 12.70 -33.80
N GLY A 19 27.96 12.98 -32.72
CA GLY A 19 29.20 12.29 -32.40
C GLY A 19 28.87 10.87 -31.91
N GLN A 20 29.29 9.86 -32.65
CA GLN A 20 29.34 8.49 -32.15
C GLN A 20 30.40 8.42 -31.03
N SER A 21 30.02 7.97 -29.84
CA SER A 21 30.98 7.66 -28.79
C SER A 21 31.87 6.48 -29.24
N PRO A 22 33.20 6.53 -29.05
CA PRO A 22 34.07 5.41 -29.38
C PRO A 22 33.79 4.24 -28.42
N ALA A 23 33.70 3.03 -28.97
CA ALA A 23 33.63 1.81 -28.18
C ALA A 23 34.97 1.61 -27.45
N PHE A 24 34.95 1.70 -26.11
CA PHE A 24 36.14 1.53 -25.28
C PHE A 24 36.52 0.05 -25.17
N GLN A 25 37.46 -0.40 -26.02
CA GLN A 25 38.19 -1.65 -25.80
C GLN A 25 39.33 -1.40 -24.81
N GLY A 26 39.12 -1.73 -23.54
CA GLY A 26 40.17 -1.71 -22.50
C GLY A 26 40.55 -3.12 -22.09
N LYS A 27 41.77 -3.57 -22.44
CA LYS A 27 42.34 -4.81 -21.89
C LYS A 27 42.89 -4.56 -20.48
N ASP A 28 42.96 -5.61 -19.67
CA ASP A 28 43.71 -5.60 -18.41
C ASP A 28 45.20 -5.96 -18.62
N ASP A 29 46.01 -5.74 -17.58
CA ASP A 29 47.47 -5.96 -17.61
C ASP A 29 47.89 -7.44 -17.78
N GLN A 30 46.92 -8.37 -17.84
CA GLN A 30 47.18 -9.80 -18.11
C GLN A 30 46.66 -10.25 -19.48
N GLY A 31 46.10 -9.34 -20.27
CA GLY A 31 45.72 -9.59 -21.66
C GLY A 31 44.58 -10.61 -21.83
N ASN A 32 43.83 -10.89 -20.76
CA ASN A 32 42.75 -11.87 -20.81
C ASN A 32 41.53 -11.25 -21.51
N GLU A 33 40.86 -11.99 -22.38
CA GLU A 33 39.74 -11.43 -23.12
C GLU A 33 38.58 -11.10 -22.18
N MET A 34 38.03 -9.89 -22.32
CA MET A 34 36.83 -9.46 -21.61
C MET A 34 35.73 -10.50 -21.81
N ARG A 35 35.39 -11.24 -20.73
CA ARG A 35 34.01 -11.70 -20.56
C ARG A 35 33.16 -10.45 -20.38
N ASN A 36 32.78 -9.85 -21.52
CA ASN A 36 31.73 -8.85 -21.58
C ASN A 36 30.57 -9.36 -20.73
N LEU A 37 30.01 -8.45 -19.92
CA LEU A 37 28.61 -8.62 -19.54
C LEU A 37 27.87 -8.73 -20.87
N ASN A 38 27.32 -9.91 -21.20
CA ASN A 38 26.45 -10.01 -22.37
C ASN A 38 25.32 -9.02 -22.10
N ASP A 39 25.16 -7.99 -22.93
CA ASP A 39 24.20 -6.89 -22.70
C ASP A 39 22.81 -7.43 -22.32
N GLN A 40 22.42 -8.54 -22.95
CA GLN A 40 21.23 -9.32 -22.63
C GLN A 40 21.16 -9.76 -21.15
N SER A 41 22.17 -10.44 -20.62
CA SER A 41 22.18 -10.93 -19.23
C SER A 41 22.10 -9.80 -18.19
N PHE A 42 22.77 -8.66 -18.45
CA PHE A 42 22.67 -7.49 -17.59
C PHE A 42 21.30 -6.79 -17.74
N SER A 43 20.75 -6.74 -18.95
CA SER A 43 19.39 -6.24 -19.21
C SER A 43 18.32 -7.10 -18.53
N GLU A 44 18.47 -8.42 -18.53
CA GLU A 44 17.60 -9.37 -17.82
C GLU A 44 17.66 -9.14 -16.30
N LEU A 45 18.85 -8.95 -15.72
CA LEU A 45 19.01 -8.59 -14.30
C LEU A 45 18.35 -7.22 -13.98
N LEU A 46 18.49 -6.23 -14.86
CA LEU A 46 17.81 -4.93 -14.69
C LEU A 46 16.29 -5.08 -14.79
N GLY A 47 15.77 -5.93 -15.68
CA GLY A 47 14.35 -6.28 -15.76
C GLY A 47 13.84 -6.84 -14.43
N LEU A 48 14.52 -7.86 -13.90
CA LEU A 48 14.21 -8.42 -12.58
C LEU A 48 14.23 -7.36 -11.47
N ILE A 49 15.21 -6.44 -11.47
CA ILE A 49 15.29 -5.36 -10.47
C ILE A 49 14.08 -4.41 -10.56
N TYR A 50 13.59 -4.09 -11.76
CA TYR A 50 12.43 -3.21 -11.93
C TYR A 50 11.08 -3.91 -11.72
N GLU A 51 10.98 -5.21 -11.96
CA GLU A 51 9.78 -6.01 -11.68
C GLU A 51 9.66 -6.43 -10.22
N ALA A 52 10.79 -6.61 -9.52
CA ALA A 52 10.82 -7.08 -8.14
C ALA A 52 9.89 -6.36 -7.14
N PRO A 53 9.73 -5.02 -7.19
CA PRO A 53 8.86 -4.31 -6.26
C PRO A 53 7.36 -4.46 -6.57
N LEU A 54 7.01 -5.05 -7.73
CA LEU A 54 5.64 -5.26 -8.19
C LEU A 54 5.11 -6.67 -7.86
N GLN A 55 5.96 -7.56 -7.35
CA GLN A 55 5.66 -8.97 -7.09
C GLN A 55 6.00 -9.35 -5.64
N PRO A 56 5.19 -10.17 -4.94
CA PRO A 56 5.42 -10.51 -3.52
C PRO A 56 6.82 -11.09 -3.20
N ASP A 57 7.34 -11.96 -4.08
CA ASP A 57 8.65 -12.63 -3.92
C ASP A 57 9.71 -12.11 -4.91
N GLY A 58 9.45 -11.00 -5.60
CA GLY A 58 10.25 -10.56 -6.76
C GLY A 58 11.74 -10.33 -6.45
N TRP A 59 12.06 -9.88 -5.23
CA TRP A 59 13.44 -9.74 -4.77
C TRP A 59 14.21 -11.06 -4.70
N ARG A 60 13.55 -12.22 -4.49
CA ARG A 60 14.23 -13.53 -4.52
C ARG A 60 14.72 -13.85 -5.93
N GLY A 61 13.97 -13.43 -6.96
CA GLY A 61 14.39 -13.49 -8.37
C GLY A 61 15.64 -12.64 -8.62
N VAL A 62 15.68 -11.40 -8.12
CA VAL A 62 16.86 -10.52 -8.21
C VAL A 62 18.10 -11.14 -7.56
N LEU A 63 17.97 -11.68 -6.34
CA LEU A 63 19.09 -12.32 -5.66
C LEU A 63 19.59 -13.56 -6.42
N SER A 64 18.68 -14.36 -6.97
CA SER A 64 19.03 -15.52 -7.80
C SER A 64 19.69 -15.11 -9.12
N GLY A 65 19.24 -14.02 -9.75
CA GLY A 65 19.87 -13.48 -10.96
C GLY A 65 21.27 -12.95 -10.68
N LEU A 66 21.45 -12.20 -9.58
CA LEU A 66 22.74 -11.62 -9.21
C LEU A 66 23.82 -12.68 -8.92
N SER A 67 23.43 -13.85 -8.40
CA SER A 67 24.35 -14.98 -8.16
C SER A 67 25.02 -15.54 -9.44
N ASN A 68 24.41 -15.30 -10.62
CA ASN A 68 25.01 -15.65 -11.91
C ASN A 68 26.13 -14.68 -12.34
N HIS A 69 26.16 -13.45 -11.79
CA HIS A 69 27.14 -12.42 -12.12
C HIS A 69 28.24 -12.28 -11.07
N ILE A 70 27.94 -12.54 -9.78
CA ILE A 70 28.88 -12.50 -8.67
C ILE A 70 28.86 -13.86 -7.96
N PRO A 71 29.96 -14.64 -7.95
CA PRO A 71 30.05 -15.92 -7.24
C PRO A 71 29.79 -15.75 -5.74
N ALA A 72 28.61 -16.19 -5.30
CA ALA A 72 28.12 -16.04 -3.94
C ALA A 72 27.51 -17.37 -3.43
N SER A 73 27.63 -17.63 -2.13
CA SER A 73 26.92 -18.73 -1.46
C SER A 73 25.55 -18.26 -1.01
N VAL A 74 25.48 -17.06 -0.41
CA VAL A 74 24.25 -16.52 0.16
C VAL A 74 24.15 -15.03 -0.11
N LEU A 75 22.99 -14.62 -0.61
CA LEU A 75 22.64 -13.21 -0.77
C LEU A 75 21.44 -12.89 0.13
N ASN A 76 21.40 -11.68 0.66
CA ASN A 76 20.24 -11.17 1.38
C ASN A 76 19.99 -9.70 1.06
N VAL A 77 18.74 -9.31 0.86
CA VAL A 77 18.32 -7.91 0.81
C VAL A 77 17.39 -7.61 1.99
N VAL A 78 17.67 -6.49 2.65
CA VAL A 78 16.92 -5.99 3.80
C VAL A 78 16.45 -4.58 3.47
N HIS A 79 15.15 -4.34 3.56
CA HIS A 79 14.60 -3.00 3.45
C HIS A 79 14.30 -2.46 4.84
N LEU A 80 14.89 -1.32 5.16
CA LEU A 80 14.78 -0.64 6.44
C LEU A 80 14.02 0.67 6.25
N GLN A 81 13.08 0.93 7.16
CA GLN A 81 12.36 2.19 7.24
C GLN A 81 12.69 2.86 8.57
N ARG A 82 12.87 4.19 8.53
CA ARG A 82 13.16 5.01 9.68
C ARG A 82 11.85 5.38 10.37
N GLU A 83 11.67 4.89 11.58
CA GLU A 83 10.60 5.33 12.46
C GLU A 83 11.08 6.48 13.35
N MET A 84 10.20 7.45 13.56
CA MET A 84 10.40 8.59 14.46
C MET A 84 9.34 8.54 15.55
N ASN A 85 9.71 7.94 16.68
CA ASN A 85 8.94 8.05 17.92
C ASN A 85 9.43 9.26 18.71
N ALA A 86 8.60 9.80 19.62
CA ALA A 86 8.83 11.09 20.28
C ALA A 86 10.19 11.24 21.00
N HIS A 87 10.85 10.13 21.34
CA HIS A 87 12.12 10.12 22.10
C HIS A 87 13.24 9.30 21.43
N VAL A 88 12.96 8.53 20.36
CA VAL A 88 13.95 7.65 19.70
C VAL A 88 13.69 7.57 18.20
N THR A 89 14.75 7.72 17.40
CA THR A 89 14.77 7.26 16.00
C THR A 89 15.31 5.83 15.96
N HIS A 90 14.58 4.88 15.35
CA HIS A 90 15.11 3.56 15.04
C HIS A 90 14.86 3.18 13.57
N TRP A 91 15.63 2.21 13.09
CA TRP A 91 15.44 1.60 11.77
C TRP A 91 14.73 0.26 11.96
N THR A 92 13.51 0.17 11.45
CA THR A 92 12.70 -1.05 11.49
C THR A 92 12.85 -1.81 10.18
N ARG A 93 12.96 -3.13 10.27
CA ARG A 93 13.02 -4.03 9.12
C ARG A 93 11.61 -4.25 8.56
N VAL A 94 11.36 -3.71 7.36
CA VAL A 94 10.08 -3.84 6.66
C VAL A 94 10.01 -5.18 5.92
N THR A 95 11.06 -5.51 5.15
CA THR A 95 11.18 -6.80 4.46
C THR A 95 12.61 -7.34 4.55
N TYR A 96 12.70 -8.66 4.44
CA TYR A 96 13.94 -9.42 4.39
C TYR A 96 13.75 -10.55 3.38
N THR A 97 14.64 -10.65 2.40
CA THR A 97 14.65 -11.75 1.43
C THR A 97 16.05 -12.32 1.37
N THR A 98 16.18 -13.64 1.30
CA THR A 98 17.47 -14.32 1.11
C THR A 98 17.39 -15.38 0.00
N HIS A 99 18.56 -15.74 -0.53
CA HIS A 99 18.79 -16.75 -1.53
C HIS A 99 20.08 -17.50 -1.17
N GLY A 100 20.08 -18.83 -1.35
CA GLY A 100 21.25 -19.69 -1.10
C GLY A 100 21.32 -20.37 0.28
N LEU A 101 20.44 -20.01 1.22
CA LEU A 101 20.33 -20.68 2.52
C LEU A 101 19.39 -21.89 2.50
N SER A 102 19.61 -22.83 3.41
CA SER A 102 18.60 -23.84 3.75
C SER A 102 17.44 -23.21 4.55
N PRO A 103 16.20 -23.72 4.47
CA PRO A 103 15.06 -23.14 5.18
C PRO A 103 15.22 -23.08 6.71
N GLY A 104 16.01 -23.99 7.29
CA GLY A 104 16.34 -23.96 8.72
C GLY A 104 17.31 -22.83 9.07
N ALA A 105 18.34 -22.63 8.24
CA ALA A 105 19.31 -21.56 8.43
C ALA A 105 18.72 -20.17 8.12
N GLU A 106 17.89 -20.05 7.08
CA GLU A 106 17.10 -18.83 6.80
C GLU A 106 16.24 -18.45 8.00
N ARG A 107 15.50 -19.41 8.58
CA ARG A 107 14.68 -19.15 9.78
C ARG A 107 15.53 -18.70 10.97
N SER A 108 16.63 -19.40 11.26
CA SER A 108 17.56 -19.04 12.34
C SER A 108 18.17 -17.64 12.15
N LEU A 109 18.52 -17.29 10.91
CA LEU A 109 19.00 -15.97 10.56
C LEU A 109 17.94 -14.89 10.79
N MET A 110 16.71 -15.13 10.34
CA MET A 110 15.63 -14.14 10.43
C MET A 110 15.14 -13.88 11.86
N THR A 111 15.12 -14.90 12.73
CA THR A 111 14.59 -14.81 14.10
C THR A 111 15.63 -14.47 15.17
N TYR A 112 16.88 -14.93 15.02
CA TYR A 112 17.92 -14.78 16.04
C TYR A 112 19.09 -13.95 15.53
N TRP A 113 19.83 -14.45 14.53
CA TRP A 113 21.11 -13.85 14.17
C TRP A 113 20.99 -12.44 13.56
N ALA A 114 19.94 -12.13 12.82
CA ALA A 114 19.75 -10.81 12.21
C ALA A 114 19.73 -9.64 13.21
N TYR A 115 19.38 -9.89 14.47
CA TYR A 115 19.42 -8.91 15.57
C TYR A 115 20.79 -8.84 16.26
N GLN A 116 21.70 -9.76 15.94
CA GLN A 116 23.03 -9.89 16.51
C GLN A 116 24.17 -9.72 15.49
N ILE A 117 23.88 -9.48 14.20
CA ILE A 117 24.88 -9.16 13.19
C ILE A 117 25.56 -7.82 13.56
N PRO A 118 26.84 -7.82 13.96
CA PRO A 118 27.50 -6.62 14.48
C PRO A 118 27.76 -5.58 13.38
N LEU A 119 27.78 -6.02 12.12
CA LEU A 119 28.01 -5.20 10.93
C LEU A 119 26.83 -4.27 10.59
N THR A 120 25.60 -4.59 11.02
CA THR A 120 24.39 -3.88 10.57
C THR A 120 24.35 -2.42 11.03
N PRO A 121 24.61 -2.07 12.30
CA PRO A 121 24.68 -0.67 12.74
C PRO A 121 25.75 0.15 12.01
N ASP A 122 26.92 -0.43 11.76
CA ASP A 122 28.04 0.26 11.10
C ASP A 122 27.76 0.51 9.61
N ILE A 123 27.19 -0.48 8.92
CA ILE A 123 26.70 -0.30 7.54
C ILE A 123 25.64 0.81 7.49
N ILE A 124 24.69 0.85 8.42
CA ILE A 124 23.69 1.92 8.52
C ILE A 124 24.38 3.28 8.73
N ALA A 125 25.33 3.39 9.67
CA ALA A 125 26.04 4.63 9.97
C ALA A 125 26.85 5.15 8.77
N LEU A 126 27.60 4.27 8.09
CA LEU A 126 28.35 4.60 6.87
C LEU A 126 27.42 5.03 5.73
N THR A 127 26.29 4.33 5.55
CA THR A 127 25.28 4.69 4.54
C THR A 127 24.65 6.06 4.83
N LEU A 128 24.38 6.37 6.09
CA LEU A 128 23.87 7.68 6.49
C LEU A 128 24.90 8.81 6.30
N ARG A 129 26.18 8.52 6.45
CA ARG A 129 27.27 9.47 6.18
C ARG A 129 27.45 9.73 4.68
N HIS A 130 27.48 8.67 3.87
CA HIS A 130 27.88 8.74 2.45
C HIS A 130 26.72 8.65 1.44
N ARG A 131 25.48 8.54 1.91
CA ARG A 131 24.24 8.19 1.16
C ARG A 131 24.22 6.80 0.52
N GLN A 132 25.37 6.27 0.15
CA GLN A 132 25.55 4.90 -0.35
C GLN A 132 26.90 4.37 0.12
N ALA A 133 27.02 3.06 0.32
CA ALA A 133 28.24 2.39 0.72
C ALA A 133 28.42 1.06 -0.02
N ILE A 134 29.68 0.75 -0.37
CA ILE A 134 30.13 -0.56 -0.86
C ILE A 134 31.34 -0.94 -0.01
N VAL A 135 31.14 -1.84 0.95
CA VAL A 135 32.09 -2.16 2.02
C VAL A 135 32.28 -3.66 2.16
N THR A 136 33.50 -4.08 2.48
CA THR A 136 33.77 -5.44 2.98
C THR A 136 33.58 -5.52 4.49
N GLN A 137 33.45 -6.71 5.06
CA GLN A 137 33.22 -6.91 6.51
C GLN A 137 34.23 -6.15 7.40
N TYR A 138 35.51 -6.20 7.05
CA TYR A 138 36.59 -5.50 7.77
C TYR A 138 36.60 -3.98 7.53
N GLN A 139 35.95 -3.48 6.47
CA GLN A 139 35.84 -2.04 6.18
C GLN A 139 34.63 -1.40 6.87
N SER A 140 33.55 -2.15 7.11
CA SER A 140 32.43 -1.67 7.92
C SER A 140 32.78 -1.57 9.40
N SER A 141 33.45 -2.60 9.95
CA SER A 141 33.69 -2.75 11.39
C SER A 141 35.15 -3.10 11.67
N PRO A 142 36.12 -2.19 11.41
CA PRO A 142 37.56 -2.50 11.49
C PRO A 142 38.04 -2.87 12.90
N ASP A 143 37.43 -2.30 13.94
CA ASP A 143 37.77 -2.58 15.34
C ASP A 143 37.04 -3.82 15.90
N PHE A 144 36.19 -4.47 15.09
CA PHE A 144 35.43 -5.65 15.50
C PHE A 144 36.12 -6.95 15.10
N ASP A 145 36.45 -7.80 16.07
CA ASP A 145 36.98 -9.15 15.83
C ASP A 145 35.87 -10.08 15.31
N PHE A 146 35.63 -10.00 14.00
CA PHE A 146 34.67 -10.85 13.32
C PHE A 146 35.05 -12.34 13.41
N GLU A 147 36.35 -12.66 13.38
CA GLU A 147 36.83 -14.05 13.37
C GLU A 147 36.48 -14.81 14.64
N ARG A 148 36.44 -14.13 15.78
CA ARG A 148 36.07 -14.69 17.09
C ARG A 148 34.62 -14.44 17.51
N SER A 149 33.82 -13.77 16.68
CA SER A 149 32.41 -13.48 16.98
C SER A 149 31.55 -14.74 17.01
N ALA A 150 30.54 -14.78 17.90
CA ALA A 150 29.58 -15.89 17.98
C ALA A 150 28.86 -16.11 16.63
N PHE A 151 28.43 -15.03 15.97
CA PHE A 151 27.84 -15.08 14.63
C PHE A 151 28.75 -15.78 13.61
N ASN A 152 30.05 -15.48 13.58
CA ASN A 152 30.97 -16.10 12.64
C ASN A 152 31.18 -17.60 12.95
N CYS A 153 31.37 -17.94 14.23
CA CYS A 153 31.64 -19.30 14.67
C CYS A 153 30.43 -20.23 14.55
N GLU A 154 29.25 -19.77 14.96
CA GLU A 154 28.03 -20.60 15.11
C GLU A 154 27.10 -20.55 13.90
N PHE A 155 27.16 -19.49 13.08
CA PHE A 155 26.28 -19.33 11.91
C PHE A 155 27.01 -19.13 10.59
N ALA A 156 27.93 -18.17 10.50
CA ALA A 156 28.52 -17.76 9.23
C ALA A 156 29.37 -18.89 8.61
N ARG A 157 30.35 -19.43 9.37
CA ARG A 157 31.19 -20.55 8.91
C ARG A 157 30.40 -21.82 8.58
N PRO A 158 29.45 -22.31 9.40
CA PRO A 158 28.60 -23.45 9.04
C PRO A 158 27.75 -23.29 7.77
N ASN A 159 27.44 -22.05 7.37
CA ASN A 159 26.62 -21.75 6.19
C ASN A 159 27.44 -21.20 5.00
N ASP A 160 28.77 -21.37 5.00
CA ASP A 160 29.66 -21.00 3.88
C ASP A 160 29.75 -19.47 3.64
N PHE A 161 29.61 -18.64 4.69
CA PHE A 161 29.86 -17.20 4.70
C PHE A 161 31.32 -16.96 5.14
N HIS A 162 32.24 -16.70 4.21
CA HIS A 162 33.65 -16.46 4.52
C HIS A 162 34.10 -15.01 4.24
N ASP A 163 33.57 -14.40 3.18
CA ASP A 163 33.76 -12.98 2.89
C ASP A 163 32.41 -12.36 2.50
N MET A 164 32.23 -11.08 2.83
CA MET A 164 30.97 -10.35 2.64
C MET A 164 31.23 -9.01 1.95
N LEU A 165 30.48 -8.74 0.89
CA LEU A 165 30.31 -7.42 0.28
C LEU A 165 28.94 -6.86 0.69
N GLY A 166 28.97 -5.80 1.50
CA GLY A 166 27.80 -5.03 1.90
C GLY A 166 27.60 -3.86 0.94
N VAL A 167 26.41 -3.80 0.35
CA VAL A 167 25.99 -2.76 -0.58
C VAL A 167 24.72 -2.13 -0.06
N SER A 168 24.75 -0.84 0.22
CA SER A 168 23.63 -0.16 0.85
C SER A 168 23.47 1.25 0.32
N ALA A 169 22.22 1.72 0.28
CA ALA A 169 21.92 3.10 -0.06
C ALA A 169 20.64 3.56 0.63
N VAL A 170 20.61 4.86 0.97
CA VAL A 170 19.49 5.54 1.64
C VAL A 170 18.86 6.55 0.67
N ASP A 171 17.54 6.75 0.77
CA ASP A 171 16.86 7.76 -0.03
C ASP A 171 17.22 9.20 0.37
N GLN A 172 16.89 10.17 -0.48
CA GLN A 172 17.22 11.59 -0.36
C GLN A 172 16.73 12.20 0.95
N ASP A 173 15.53 11.79 1.40
CA ASP A 173 14.89 12.24 2.64
C ASP A 173 15.38 11.49 3.89
N ARG A 174 16.23 10.47 3.70
CA ARG A 174 16.77 9.57 4.73
C ARG A 174 15.72 8.87 5.59
N LYS A 175 14.54 8.56 5.02
CA LYS A 175 13.52 7.74 5.69
C LYS A 175 13.56 6.26 5.33
N SER A 176 14.22 5.89 4.25
CA SER A 176 14.31 4.50 3.80
C SER A 176 15.70 4.14 3.30
N MET A 177 16.06 2.86 3.49
CA MET A 177 17.34 2.29 3.13
C MET A 177 17.13 0.86 2.63
N PHE A 178 17.96 0.43 1.68
CA PHE A 178 18.19 -0.99 1.47
C PHE A 178 19.62 -1.38 1.86
N ILE A 179 19.78 -2.61 2.33
CA ILE A 179 21.07 -3.26 2.55
C ILE A 179 21.03 -4.61 1.82
N LEU A 180 21.87 -4.75 0.81
CA LEU A 180 22.16 -5.98 0.10
C LEU A 180 23.50 -6.51 0.62
N SER A 181 23.51 -7.69 1.24
CA SER A 181 24.74 -8.39 1.59
C SER A 181 24.94 -9.54 0.61
N ILE A 182 26.15 -9.65 0.06
CA ILE A 182 26.59 -10.73 -0.82
C ILE A 182 27.68 -11.47 -0.07
N ASN A 183 27.38 -12.69 0.36
CA ASN A 183 28.29 -13.54 1.12
C ASN A 183 28.81 -14.64 0.21
N ARG A 184 30.10 -14.98 0.33
CA ARG A 184 30.73 -15.99 -0.51
C ARG A 184 31.58 -16.98 0.29
N PRO A 185 31.72 -18.21 -0.22
CA PRO A 185 32.48 -19.26 0.41
C PRO A 185 33.98 -19.10 0.16
N LYS A 186 34.79 -19.65 1.05
CA LYS A 186 36.26 -19.53 1.05
C LYS A 186 36.91 -19.87 -0.29
N ARG A 187 36.34 -20.83 -1.02
CA ARG A 187 36.82 -21.32 -2.33
C ARG A 187 36.90 -20.27 -3.43
N PHE A 188 36.19 -19.13 -3.31
CA PHE A 188 36.22 -18.06 -4.31
C PHE A 188 37.12 -16.87 -3.92
N GLY A 189 37.81 -16.86 -2.77
CA GLY A 189 38.79 -15.81 -2.41
C GLY A 189 38.18 -14.44 -2.01
N SER A 190 38.96 -13.37 -2.18
CA SER A 190 38.67 -11.94 -1.86
C SER A 190 37.70 -11.19 -2.80
N PHE A 191 36.76 -10.34 -2.35
CA PHE A 191 36.00 -9.44 -3.26
C PHE A 191 36.90 -8.50 -4.09
N GLU A 192 36.71 -8.51 -5.41
CA GLU A 192 37.57 -7.83 -6.38
C GLU A 192 37.02 -6.45 -6.80
N ASN A 193 37.88 -5.63 -7.41
CA ASN A 193 37.46 -4.36 -8.00
C ASN A 193 36.40 -4.53 -9.11
N ARG A 194 36.30 -5.71 -9.74
CA ARG A 194 35.24 -6.05 -10.69
C ARG A 194 33.87 -6.09 -10.00
N ASP A 195 33.76 -6.81 -8.89
CA ASP A 195 32.52 -6.95 -8.10
C ASP A 195 32.03 -5.57 -7.64
N ARG A 196 32.97 -4.75 -7.14
CA ARG A 196 32.68 -3.38 -6.67
C ARG A 196 32.19 -2.47 -7.80
N ARG A 197 32.73 -2.60 -9.03
CA ARG A 197 32.26 -1.83 -10.20
C ARG A 197 30.83 -2.21 -10.59
N LEU A 198 30.54 -3.51 -10.72
CA LEU A 198 29.19 -4.00 -11.01
C LEU A 198 28.17 -3.50 -9.98
N MET A 199 28.51 -3.55 -8.68
CA MET A 199 27.62 -3.01 -7.65
C MET A 199 27.47 -1.48 -7.70
N THR A 200 28.51 -0.75 -8.09
CA THR A 200 28.44 0.71 -8.33
C THR A 200 27.46 1.04 -9.47
N GLU A 201 27.45 0.24 -10.53
CA GLU A 201 26.54 0.37 -11.67
C GLU A 201 25.11 -0.02 -11.32
N LEU A 202 24.90 -1.02 -10.44
CA LEU A 202 23.58 -1.49 -10.03
C LEU A 202 22.89 -0.62 -8.95
N ILE A 203 23.62 0.05 -8.05
CA ILE A 203 23.03 0.88 -6.98
C ILE A 203 21.96 1.88 -7.48
N PRO A 204 22.18 2.66 -8.56
CA PRO A 204 21.16 3.56 -9.09
C PRO A 204 19.86 2.87 -9.51
N HIS A 205 19.93 1.62 -9.97
CA HIS A 205 18.76 0.82 -10.34
C HIS A 205 18.07 0.24 -9.12
N LEU A 206 18.83 -0.32 -8.18
CA LEU A 206 18.34 -0.82 -6.89
C LEU A 206 17.63 0.29 -6.07
N LEU A 207 18.19 1.51 -6.04
CA LEU A 207 17.56 2.68 -5.41
C LEU A 207 16.22 3.04 -6.08
N ARG A 208 16.13 2.99 -7.42
CA ARG A 208 14.87 3.28 -8.14
C ARG A 208 13.83 2.20 -7.86
N ALA A 209 14.21 0.93 -7.92
CA ALA A 209 13.34 -0.20 -7.58
C ALA A 209 12.82 -0.13 -6.14
N HIS A 210 13.71 0.18 -5.18
CA HIS A 210 13.33 0.41 -3.79
C HIS A 210 12.26 1.50 -3.64
N ARG A 211 12.46 2.68 -4.25
CA ARG A 211 11.46 3.77 -4.27
C ARG A 211 10.13 3.36 -4.90
N ILE A 212 10.16 2.61 -6.00
CA ILE A 212 8.95 2.10 -6.65
C ILE A 212 8.19 1.19 -5.68
N GLY A 213 8.89 0.26 -5.01
CA GLY A 213 8.30 -0.62 -4.00
C GLY A 213 7.66 0.12 -2.84
N GLN A 214 8.33 1.13 -2.30
CA GLN A 214 7.75 1.98 -1.27
C GLN A 214 6.51 2.74 -1.75
N THR A 215 6.58 3.32 -2.94
CA THR A 215 5.42 4.03 -3.54
C THR A 215 4.22 3.09 -3.69
N VAL A 216 4.45 1.84 -4.12
CA VAL A 216 3.41 0.81 -4.23
C VAL A 216 2.88 0.40 -2.85
N GLN A 217 3.74 0.19 -1.85
CA GLN A 217 3.35 -0.15 -0.49
C GLN A 217 2.53 0.95 0.19
N ASP A 218 2.94 2.21 0.06
CA ASP A 218 2.20 3.37 0.60
C ASP A 218 0.81 3.49 -0.04
N LEU A 219 0.72 3.32 -1.37
CA LEU A 219 -0.57 3.31 -2.09
C LEU A 219 -1.46 2.14 -1.66
N GLN A 220 -0.89 0.93 -1.50
CA GLN A 220 -1.62 -0.25 -1.01
C GLN A 220 -2.12 -0.08 0.43
N LEU A 221 -1.32 0.54 1.32
CA LEU A 221 -1.73 0.85 2.68
C LEU A 221 -2.89 1.85 2.71
N VAL A 222 -2.80 2.94 1.95
CA VAL A 222 -3.89 3.93 1.84
C VAL A 222 -5.15 3.28 1.25
N GLN A 223 -5.03 2.46 0.22
CA GLN A 223 -6.15 1.70 -0.36
C GLN A 223 -6.77 0.73 0.65
N GLY A 224 -5.96 0.01 1.43
CA GLY A 224 -6.41 -0.91 2.48
C GLY A 224 -7.14 -0.20 3.62
N LEU A 225 -6.66 0.97 4.05
CA LEU A 225 -7.33 1.82 5.04
C LEU A 225 -8.68 2.35 4.52
N GLN A 226 -8.73 2.79 3.26
CA GLN A 226 -9.98 3.23 2.62
C GLN A 226 -11.00 2.09 2.50
N ALA A 227 -10.57 0.91 2.05
CA ALA A 227 -11.43 -0.27 1.96
C ALA A 227 -11.96 -0.70 3.34
N SER A 228 -11.09 -0.73 4.37
CA SER A 228 -11.46 -1.06 5.75
C SER A 228 -12.45 -0.05 6.37
N ALA A 229 -12.35 1.23 6.00
CA ALA A 229 -13.34 2.24 6.41
C ALA A 229 -14.69 2.06 5.71
N LEU A 230 -14.70 1.77 4.40
CA LEU A 230 -15.93 1.51 3.64
C LEU A 230 -16.61 0.20 4.05
N ASP A 231 -15.85 -0.80 4.48
CA ASP A 231 -16.34 -2.07 5.02
C ASP A 231 -17.04 -1.96 6.38
N GLN A 232 -16.82 -0.85 7.11
CA GLN A 232 -17.56 -0.54 8.33
C GLN A 232 -18.91 0.14 8.04
N THR A 233 -19.18 0.54 6.80
CA THR A 233 -20.46 1.14 6.43
C THR A 233 -21.49 0.07 6.06
N THR A 234 -22.73 0.26 6.50
CA THR A 234 -23.86 -0.63 6.17
C THR A 234 -24.43 -0.37 4.76
N ALA A 235 -24.02 0.73 4.11
CA ALA A 235 -24.44 1.07 2.76
C ALA A 235 -23.60 0.32 1.72
N PRO A 236 -24.21 -0.35 0.72
CA PRO A 236 -23.47 -0.90 -0.40
C PRO A 236 -22.77 0.18 -1.22
N VAL A 237 -21.47 0.02 -1.44
CA VAL A 237 -20.61 0.90 -2.24
C VAL A 237 -19.94 0.09 -3.34
N LEU A 238 -20.17 0.46 -4.60
CA LEU A 238 -19.54 -0.14 -5.77
C LEU A 238 -18.65 0.89 -6.49
N GLY A 239 -17.39 0.56 -6.70
CA GLY A 239 -16.51 1.29 -7.60
C GLY A 239 -16.65 0.75 -9.02
N LEU A 240 -17.02 1.61 -9.97
CA LEU A 240 -17.25 1.30 -11.36
C LEU A 240 -16.28 2.05 -12.26
N GLY A 241 -15.77 1.41 -13.29
CA GLY A 241 -15.09 2.06 -14.41
C GLY A 241 -16.07 2.42 -15.52
N ARG A 242 -15.52 2.83 -16.66
CA ARG A 242 -16.27 2.95 -17.91
C ARG A 242 -17.06 1.66 -18.24
N ASN A 243 -18.21 1.81 -18.89
CA ASN A 243 -19.13 0.73 -19.28
C ASN A 243 -19.57 -0.19 -18.11
N ALA A 244 -19.63 0.33 -16.88
CA ALA A 244 -19.99 -0.42 -15.68
C ALA A 244 -19.06 -1.61 -15.33
N ARG A 245 -17.80 -1.58 -15.78
CA ARG A 245 -16.77 -2.53 -15.30
C ARG A 245 -16.63 -2.42 -13.78
N LEU A 246 -16.76 -3.52 -13.05
CA LEU A 246 -16.60 -3.51 -11.59
C LEU A 246 -15.12 -3.41 -11.22
N LEU A 247 -14.77 -2.43 -10.39
CA LEU A 247 -13.40 -2.15 -9.94
C LEU A 247 -13.23 -2.35 -8.43
N TYR A 248 -14.30 -2.17 -7.65
CA TYR A 248 -14.28 -2.28 -6.19
C TYR A 248 -15.68 -2.58 -5.64
N THR A 249 -15.74 -3.30 -4.52
CA THR A 249 -16.92 -3.50 -3.68
C THR A 249 -16.51 -3.43 -2.20
N ASN A 250 -17.39 -2.92 -1.35
CA ASN A 250 -17.32 -3.17 0.10
C ASN A 250 -18.16 -4.40 0.47
N LYS A 251 -17.99 -4.93 1.70
CA LYS A 251 -18.76 -6.07 2.21
C LYS A 251 -20.29 -5.96 2.06
N ALA A 252 -20.84 -4.76 2.19
CA ALA A 252 -22.27 -4.52 2.00
C ALA A 252 -22.69 -4.66 0.52
N ALA A 253 -21.85 -4.21 -0.42
CA ALA A 253 -22.03 -4.44 -1.84
C ALA A 253 -21.84 -5.92 -2.22
N ASP A 254 -20.84 -6.61 -1.68
CA ASP A 254 -20.68 -8.05 -1.92
C ASP A 254 -21.95 -8.80 -1.48
N THR A 255 -22.46 -8.52 -0.29
CA THR A 255 -23.69 -9.15 0.23
C THR A 255 -24.89 -8.89 -0.69
N LEU A 256 -25.03 -7.66 -1.22
CA LEU A 256 -26.08 -7.32 -2.18
C LEU A 256 -25.89 -8.07 -3.51
N LEU A 257 -24.67 -8.16 -4.04
CA LEU A 257 -24.38 -8.87 -5.29
C LEU A 257 -24.66 -10.38 -5.18
N HIS A 258 -24.28 -11.01 -4.06
CA HIS A 258 -24.57 -12.42 -3.79
C HIS A 258 -26.07 -12.73 -3.68
N SER A 259 -26.91 -11.73 -3.35
CA SER A 259 -28.36 -11.92 -3.33
C SER A 259 -28.99 -12.06 -4.72
N GLU A 260 -28.30 -11.59 -5.77
CA GLU A 260 -28.81 -11.48 -7.15
C GLU A 260 -30.26 -10.93 -7.27
N GLN A 261 -30.68 -10.02 -6.37
CA GLN A 261 -32.04 -9.44 -6.40
C GLN A 261 -32.16 -8.18 -7.28
N VAL A 262 -31.03 -7.54 -7.59
CA VAL A 262 -30.98 -6.23 -8.27
C VAL A 262 -29.92 -6.19 -9.34
N PHE A 263 -28.74 -6.73 -9.05
CA PHE A 263 -27.60 -6.76 -9.97
C PHE A 263 -27.05 -8.18 -10.09
N ARG A 264 -26.40 -8.45 -11.23
CA ARG A 264 -25.50 -9.57 -11.46
C ARG A 264 -24.18 -9.04 -12.00
N VAL A 265 -23.07 -9.73 -11.73
CA VAL A 265 -21.78 -9.45 -12.37
C VAL A 265 -21.56 -10.46 -13.49
N GLN A 266 -21.44 -9.99 -14.74
CA GLN A 266 -21.15 -10.83 -15.90
C GLN A 266 -19.88 -10.36 -16.58
N ALA A 267 -18.90 -11.26 -16.77
CA ALA A 267 -17.60 -10.95 -17.38
C ALA A 267 -16.93 -9.68 -16.80
N GLY A 268 -16.98 -9.51 -15.47
CA GLY A 268 -16.42 -8.34 -14.77
C GLY A 268 -17.20 -7.03 -14.90
N HIS A 269 -18.41 -7.04 -15.47
CA HIS A 269 -19.26 -5.87 -15.61
C HIS A 269 -20.53 -6.01 -14.77
N LEU A 270 -20.95 -4.91 -14.13
CA LEU A 270 -22.19 -4.82 -13.38
C LEU A 270 -23.38 -4.71 -14.36
N GLN A 271 -24.37 -5.57 -14.18
CA GLN A 271 -25.64 -5.52 -14.91
C GLN A 271 -26.80 -5.44 -13.92
N ALA A 272 -27.67 -4.44 -14.07
CA ALA A 272 -28.97 -4.45 -13.41
C ALA A 272 -29.89 -5.47 -14.10
N LEU A 273 -30.70 -6.19 -13.31
CA LEU A 273 -31.51 -7.31 -13.82
C LEU A 273 -32.66 -6.85 -14.72
N ARG A 274 -33.15 -5.62 -14.55
CA ARG A 274 -34.22 -5.06 -15.41
C ARG A 274 -33.61 -4.20 -16.52
N PRO A 275 -33.99 -4.41 -17.80
CA PRO A 275 -33.42 -3.66 -18.92
C PRO A 275 -33.51 -2.15 -18.80
N ALA A 276 -34.61 -1.62 -18.26
CA ALA A 276 -34.79 -0.18 -18.04
C ALA A 276 -33.77 0.39 -17.03
N GLU A 277 -33.55 -0.33 -15.92
CA GLU A 277 -32.58 0.05 -14.88
C GLU A 277 -31.14 -0.01 -15.41
N GLN A 278 -30.83 -1.03 -16.23
CA GLN A 278 -29.52 -1.15 -16.89
C GLN A 278 -29.29 0.00 -17.87
N GLN A 279 -30.29 0.37 -18.67
CA GLN A 279 -30.20 1.51 -19.57
C GLN A 279 -30.01 2.82 -18.79
N SER A 280 -30.74 3.03 -17.68
CA SER A 280 -30.56 4.18 -16.80
C SER A 280 -29.15 4.25 -16.21
N LEU A 281 -28.60 3.13 -15.73
CA LEU A 281 -27.23 3.06 -15.20
C LEU A 281 -26.18 3.42 -16.25
N LEU A 282 -26.28 2.86 -17.46
CA LEU A 282 -25.37 3.16 -18.56
C LEU A 282 -25.47 4.62 -19.01
N CYS A 283 -26.69 5.16 -19.13
CA CYS A 283 -26.91 6.57 -19.44
C CYS A 283 -26.32 7.50 -18.37
N ALA A 284 -26.48 7.18 -17.08
CA ALA A 284 -25.89 7.95 -15.99
C ALA A 284 -24.35 7.92 -16.04
N LEU A 285 -23.73 6.75 -16.18
CA LEU A 285 -22.28 6.61 -16.36
C LEU A 285 -21.76 7.46 -17.54
N HIS A 286 -22.47 7.45 -18.68
CA HIS A 286 -22.12 8.29 -19.83
C HIS A 286 -22.25 9.79 -19.56
N ARG A 287 -23.30 10.25 -18.86
CA ARG A 287 -23.48 11.67 -18.50
C ARG A 287 -22.45 12.12 -17.48
N THR A 288 -22.28 11.39 -16.38
CA THR A 288 -21.32 11.72 -15.32
C THR A 288 -19.87 11.73 -15.86
N ALA A 289 -19.55 10.90 -16.86
CA ALA A 289 -18.27 10.97 -17.57
C ALA A 289 -18.05 12.33 -18.28
N GLN A 290 -19.10 12.92 -18.86
CA GLN A 290 -19.01 14.17 -19.64
C GLN A 290 -18.93 15.41 -18.75
N ILE A 291 -19.54 15.40 -17.56
CA ILE A 291 -19.54 16.52 -16.59
C ILE A 291 -18.11 16.87 -16.10
N GLY A 292 -17.15 15.96 -16.22
CA GLY A 292 -15.73 16.23 -15.93
C GLY A 292 -15.00 17.12 -16.96
N VAL A 293 -15.71 17.73 -17.92
CA VAL A 293 -15.10 18.59 -18.96
C VAL A 293 -15.41 20.07 -18.74
N GLU A 294 -16.65 20.47 -18.42
CA GLU A 294 -17.01 21.88 -18.22
C GLU A 294 -18.36 22.06 -17.50
N ILE A 295 -18.50 23.16 -16.74
CA ILE A 295 -19.73 23.73 -16.15
C ILE A 295 -20.42 22.94 -15.01
N GLY A 296 -20.14 23.38 -13.76
CA GLY A 296 -21.16 23.94 -12.84
C GLY A 296 -22.37 23.13 -12.34
N GLY A 297 -22.58 21.88 -12.78
CA GLY A 297 -23.71 21.04 -12.33
C GLY A 297 -23.37 20.17 -11.12
N CYS A 298 -24.35 19.92 -10.24
CA CYS A 298 -24.22 18.92 -9.18
C CYS A 298 -23.98 17.53 -9.80
N PRO A 299 -22.80 16.91 -9.63
CA PRO A 299 -22.37 15.75 -10.44
C PRO A 299 -22.97 14.39 -10.01
N HIS A 300 -24.13 14.41 -9.35
CA HIS A 300 -24.74 13.27 -8.68
C HIS A 300 -25.97 12.80 -9.47
N ASP A 301 -25.85 11.71 -10.22
CA ASP A 301 -27.00 11.14 -10.92
C ASP A 301 -27.75 10.18 -9.97
N HIS A 302 -29.06 10.36 -9.86
CA HIS A 302 -29.90 9.54 -8.98
C HIS A 302 -30.53 8.39 -9.76
N LEU A 303 -30.26 7.16 -9.30
CA LEU A 303 -30.77 5.93 -9.90
C LEU A 303 -31.76 5.27 -8.93
N THR A 304 -32.69 4.49 -9.47
CA THR A 304 -33.65 3.70 -8.68
C THR A 304 -33.66 2.29 -9.23
N PHE A 305 -33.59 1.30 -8.33
CA PHE A 305 -33.58 -0.11 -8.69
C PHE A 305 -34.64 -0.86 -7.89
N ALA A 306 -35.61 -1.47 -8.57
CA ALA A 306 -36.72 -2.13 -7.91
C ALA A 306 -36.32 -3.48 -7.30
N ARG A 307 -37.12 -3.97 -6.35
CA ARG A 307 -37.04 -5.32 -5.78
C ARG A 307 -38.45 -5.90 -5.73
N GLU A 308 -38.58 -7.21 -5.91
CA GLU A 308 -39.92 -7.83 -6.02
C GLU A 308 -40.66 -7.89 -4.69
N GLN A 309 -39.94 -7.99 -3.58
CA GLN A 309 -40.50 -8.17 -2.23
C GLN A 309 -40.00 -7.13 -1.22
N ALA A 310 -39.43 -6.02 -1.70
CA ALA A 310 -38.88 -4.96 -0.85
C ALA A 310 -38.96 -3.59 -1.54
N ALA A 311 -38.84 -2.52 -0.76
CA ALA A 311 -38.77 -1.15 -1.29
C ALA A 311 -37.60 -1.01 -2.30
N PRO A 312 -37.71 -0.13 -3.31
CA PRO A 312 -36.63 0.06 -4.28
C PRO A 312 -35.37 0.65 -3.61
N LEU A 313 -34.20 0.26 -4.10
CA LEU A 313 -32.92 0.86 -3.72
C LEU A 313 -32.75 2.20 -4.43
N SER A 314 -32.34 3.23 -3.69
CA SER A 314 -31.91 4.51 -4.26
C SER A 314 -30.40 4.48 -4.46
N GLY A 315 -29.95 4.65 -5.70
CA GLY A 315 -28.55 4.83 -6.05
C GLY A 315 -28.17 6.31 -6.19
N THR A 316 -26.94 6.64 -5.83
CA THR A 316 -26.29 7.91 -6.15
C THR A 316 -24.96 7.61 -6.81
N LEU A 317 -24.80 8.05 -8.06
CA LEU A 317 -23.58 7.88 -8.84
C LEU A 317 -22.70 9.14 -8.72
N LEU A 318 -21.44 8.96 -8.33
CA LEU A 318 -20.46 10.02 -8.08
C LEU A 318 -19.22 9.83 -8.97
N PRO A 319 -18.65 10.86 -9.61
CA PRO A 319 -17.34 10.76 -10.26
C PRO A 319 -16.22 10.75 -9.20
N VAL A 320 -15.23 9.86 -9.37
CA VAL A 320 -14.07 9.76 -8.46
C VAL A 320 -12.88 10.58 -8.95
N SER A 321 -12.64 10.60 -10.27
CA SER A 321 -11.61 11.46 -10.87
C SER A 321 -11.96 11.79 -12.33
N PRO A 322 -12.04 13.08 -12.71
CA PRO A 322 -12.32 13.48 -14.10
C PRO A 322 -11.10 13.29 -15.03
N SER A 323 -9.88 13.22 -14.48
CA SER A 323 -8.61 13.26 -15.20
C SER A 323 -7.98 11.88 -15.47
N HIS A 324 -8.46 10.81 -14.85
CA HIS A 324 -7.94 9.46 -15.11
C HIS A 324 -8.56 8.87 -16.39
N PRO A 325 -7.78 8.27 -17.32
CA PRO A 325 -8.29 7.85 -18.64
C PRO A 325 -9.42 6.82 -18.59
N GLU A 326 -9.39 5.89 -17.62
CA GLU A 326 -10.45 4.89 -17.42
C GLU A 326 -11.75 5.45 -16.79
N ARG A 327 -11.68 6.65 -16.17
CA ARG A 327 -12.74 7.34 -15.38
C ARG A 327 -13.47 6.45 -14.37
N GLY A 328 -13.12 6.62 -13.08
CA GLY A 328 -13.78 5.93 -11.98
C GLY A 328 -15.05 6.64 -11.50
N PHE A 329 -16.06 5.85 -11.13
CA PHE A 329 -17.31 6.26 -10.51
C PHE A 329 -17.57 5.46 -9.23
N THR A 330 -18.26 6.07 -8.27
CA THR A 330 -18.78 5.39 -7.08
C THR A 330 -20.29 5.36 -7.15
N LEU A 331 -20.88 4.16 -7.14
CA LEU A 331 -22.31 3.96 -6.95
C LEU A 331 -22.56 3.64 -5.48
N LEU A 332 -23.09 4.62 -4.74
CA LEU A 332 -23.58 4.44 -3.38
C LEU A 332 -25.05 4.04 -3.42
N LEU A 333 -25.41 2.91 -2.82
CA LEU A 333 -26.80 2.47 -2.71
C LEU A 333 -27.34 2.70 -1.30
N LYS A 334 -28.58 3.14 -1.23
CA LYS A 334 -29.35 3.31 0.01
C LYS A 334 -30.62 2.47 -0.09
N ASP A 335 -30.77 1.57 0.87
CA ASP A 335 -32.00 0.83 1.06
C ASP A 335 -32.90 1.59 2.06
N PRO A 336 -34.09 2.09 1.65
CA PRO A 336 -34.99 2.80 2.55
C PRO A 336 -35.65 1.90 3.60
N ALA A 337 -35.59 0.56 3.44
CA ALA A 337 -36.07 -0.39 4.43
C ALA A 337 -35.01 -0.75 5.50
N LEU A 338 -33.72 -0.47 5.25
CA LEU A 338 -32.65 -0.65 6.23
C LEU A 338 -32.72 0.45 7.30
N ARG A 339 -33.42 0.13 8.40
CA ARG A 339 -33.47 0.94 9.62
C ARG A 339 -32.06 1.08 10.18
N ARG A 340 -31.59 2.31 10.30
CA ARG A 340 -30.31 2.61 10.95
C ARG A 340 -30.50 2.71 12.45
N THR A 341 -30.07 1.69 13.17
CA THR A 341 -29.97 1.75 14.63
C THR A 341 -28.52 1.95 15.05
N PRO A 342 -28.22 2.94 15.92
CA PRO A 342 -26.88 3.07 16.46
C PRO A 342 -26.61 1.90 17.42
N PRO A 343 -25.35 1.46 17.55
CA PRO A 343 -25.00 0.38 18.46
C PRO A 343 -25.46 0.66 19.90
N LEU A 344 -26.04 -0.34 20.57
CA LEU A 344 -26.53 -0.20 21.96
C LEU A 344 -25.46 0.32 22.93
N LEU A 345 -24.19 -0.03 22.72
CA LEU A 345 -23.07 0.47 23.53
C LEU A 345 -22.81 1.96 23.32
N LEU A 346 -23.04 2.49 22.11
CA LEU A 346 -22.88 3.92 21.83
C LEU A 346 -23.92 4.74 22.61
N LEU A 347 -25.18 4.29 22.66
CA LEU A 347 -26.23 4.94 23.44
C LEU A 347 -25.98 4.86 24.96
N GLN A 348 -25.45 3.74 25.45
CA GLN A 348 -25.07 3.59 26.85
C GLN A 348 -23.94 4.55 27.23
N HIS A 349 -22.88 4.66 26.42
CA HIS A 349 -21.75 5.53 26.71
C HIS A 349 -22.05 7.03 26.54
N LEU A 350 -22.77 7.44 25.49
CA LEU A 350 -23.04 8.86 25.23
C LEU A 350 -24.06 9.47 26.21
N PHE A 351 -25.04 8.69 26.66
CA PHE A 351 -26.17 9.19 27.46
C PHE A 351 -26.31 8.51 28.83
N THR A 352 -25.32 7.72 29.25
CA THR A 352 -25.33 6.97 30.54
C THR A 352 -26.61 6.13 30.72
N LEU A 353 -27.10 5.55 29.61
CA LEU A 353 -28.24 4.64 29.65
C LEU A 353 -27.80 3.29 30.23
N THR A 354 -28.71 2.65 30.95
CA THR A 354 -28.60 1.23 31.31
C THR A 354 -28.83 0.36 30.07
N PRO A 355 -28.40 -0.91 30.08
CA PRO A 355 -28.68 -1.84 28.98
C PRO A 355 -30.17 -1.97 28.63
N ALA A 356 -31.07 -1.87 29.62
CA ALA A 356 -32.51 -1.93 29.40
C ALA A 356 -33.05 -0.65 28.72
N GLU A 357 -32.66 0.52 29.20
CA GLU A 357 -33.02 1.82 28.62
C GLU A 357 -32.51 1.93 27.17
N ALA A 358 -31.28 1.47 26.90
CA ALA A 358 -30.72 1.46 25.55
C ALA A 358 -31.50 0.55 24.61
N ARG A 359 -31.91 -0.66 25.03
CA ARG A 359 -32.78 -1.53 24.22
C ARG A 359 -34.11 -0.86 23.87
N VAL A 360 -34.76 -0.23 24.85
CA VAL A 360 -36.03 0.48 24.61
C VAL A 360 -35.83 1.65 23.64
N ALA A 361 -34.75 2.43 23.76
CA ALA A 361 -34.44 3.50 22.83
C ALA A 361 -34.14 3.00 21.40
N THR A 362 -33.46 1.86 21.26
CA THR A 362 -33.19 1.21 19.96
C THR A 362 -34.49 0.78 19.29
N LEU A 363 -35.33 -0.01 19.97
CA LEU A 363 -36.61 -0.50 19.42
C LEU A 363 -37.58 0.65 19.08
N LEU A 364 -37.59 1.72 19.87
CA LEU A 364 -38.37 2.93 19.57
C LEU A 364 -37.87 3.64 18.30
N THR A 365 -36.57 3.60 18.03
CA THR A 365 -35.94 4.18 16.82
C THR A 365 -36.18 3.31 15.59
N GLU A 366 -36.34 2.00 15.77
CA GLU A 366 -36.86 1.10 14.75
C GLU A 366 -38.35 1.38 14.45
N GLY A 367 -39.03 2.17 15.28
CA GLY A 367 -40.43 2.59 15.08
C GLY A 367 -41.45 1.68 15.75
N HIS A 368 -41.03 0.83 16.69
CA HIS A 368 -41.95 0.04 17.50
C HIS A 368 -42.73 0.89 18.50
N SER A 369 -44.01 0.56 18.69
CA SER A 369 -44.85 1.18 19.73
C SER A 369 -44.42 0.74 21.15
N PRO A 370 -44.66 1.54 22.21
CA PRO A 370 -44.37 1.12 23.59
C PRO A 370 -45.02 -0.22 23.98
N GLU A 371 -46.16 -0.54 23.38
CA GLU A 371 -46.91 -1.78 23.54
C GLU A 371 -46.23 -2.97 22.82
N GLU A 372 -45.72 -2.77 21.60
CA GLU A 372 -44.90 -3.77 20.90
C GLU A 372 -43.58 -4.04 21.62
N ILE A 373 -42.90 -2.98 22.08
CA ILE A 373 -41.65 -3.06 22.84
C ILE A 373 -41.87 -3.85 24.14
N ALA A 374 -43.00 -3.62 24.82
CA ALA A 374 -43.40 -4.36 26.01
C ALA A 374 -43.55 -5.86 25.72
N GLY A 375 -44.24 -6.20 24.61
CA GLY A 375 -44.37 -7.58 24.14
C GLY A 375 -43.04 -8.24 23.78
N GLN A 376 -42.19 -7.57 22.99
CA GLN A 376 -40.87 -8.07 22.58
C GLN A 376 -39.91 -8.29 23.76
N LEU A 377 -39.96 -7.42 24.77
CA LEU A 377 -39.10 -7.50 25.95
C LEU A 377 -39.66 -8.37 27.08
N GLY A 378 -40.90 -8.88 26.95
CA GLY A 378 -41.57 -9.65 28.01
C GLY A 378 -41.85 -8.82 29.27
N THR A 379 -42.18 -7.53 29.12
CA THR A 379 -42.40 -6.59 30.24
C THR A 379 -43.75 -5.89 30.14
N ALA A 380 -44.20 -5.26 31.22
CA ALA A 380 -45.41 -4.44 31.19
C ALA A 380 -45.16 -3.11 30.44
N THR A 381 -46.16 -2.64 29.68
CA THR A 381 -46.13 -1.34 28.98
C THR A 381 -45.83 -0.16 29.91
N ALA A 382 -46.28 -0.22 31.18
CA ALA A 382 -45.94 0.77 32.20
C ALA A 382 -44.42 0.84 32.49
N THR A 383 -43.73 -0.30 32.48
CA THR A 383 -42.27 -0.38 32.65
C THR A 383 -41.55 0.25 31.47
N VAL A 384 -41.97 -0.04 30.24
CA VAL A 384 -41.41 0.58 29.02
C VAL A 384 -41.61 2.10 29.03
N ARG A 385 -42.82 2.57 29.38
CA ARG A 385 -43.13 4.02 29.50
C ARG A 385 -42.28 4.71 30.59
N ASN A 386 -42.03 4.03 31.71
CA ASN A 386 -41.12 4.53 32.76
C ASN A 386 -39.66 4.57 32.28
N GLN A 387 -39.19 3.55 31.55
CA GLN A 387 -37.85 3.53 30.96
C GLN A 387 -37.67 4.64 29.91
N LEU A 388 -38.66 4.87 29.04
CA LEU A 388 -38.67 6.00 28.10
C LEU A 388 -38.58 7.36 28.81
N LYS A 389 -39.28 7.54 29.95
CA LYS A 389 -39.17 8.76 30.76
C LYS A 389 -37.74 8.99 31.27
N GLN A 390 -37.03 7.93 31.68
CA GLN A 390 -35.63 8.03 32.08
C GLN A 390 -34.69 8.28 30.90
N VAL A 391 -34.92 7.64 29.75
CA VAL A 391 -34.18 7.92 28.50
C VAL A 391 -34.32 9.38 28.11
N PHE A 392 -35.54 9.95 28.11
CA PHE A 392 -35.76 11.36 27.81
C PHE A 392 -35.01 12.29 28.80
N ALA A 393 -35.06 12.00 30.10
CA ALA A 393 -34.33 12.76 31.10
C ALA A 393 -32.80 12.72 30.89
N LYS A 394 -32.24 11.54 30.57
CA LYS A 394 -30.80 11.33 30.35
C LYS A 394 -30.28 11.86 29.02
N THR A 395 -31.11 11.87 27.98
CA THR A 395 -30.76 12.38 26.63
C THR A 395 -31.08 13.87 26.45
N GLY A 396 -31.80 14.49 27.40
CA GLY A 396 -32.18 15.90 27.36
C GLY A 396 -33.33 16.24 26.40
N VAL A 397 -33.87 15.26 25.68
CA VAL A 397 -34.99 15.44 24.74
C VAL A 397 -36.34 15.38 25.46
N ARG A 398 -37.38 16.00 24.89
CA ARG A 398 -38.72 16.08 25.50
C ARG A 398 -39.78 15.29 24.75
N ARG A 399 -39.51 14.87 23.51
CA ARG A 399 -40.47 14.15 22.65
C ARG A 399 -39.85 12.90 22.04
N GLN A 400 -40.68 11.88 21.81
CA GLN A 400 -40.28 10.66 21.09
C GLN A 400 -39.63 10.96 19.72
N GLY A 401 -40.19 11.88 18.94
CA GLY A 401 -39.61 12.28 17.65
C GLY A 401 -38.25 13.00 17.75
N GLU A 402 -37.98 13.67 18.88
CA GLU A 402 -36.66 14.27 19.15
C GLU A 402 -35.64 13.19 19.50
N LEU A 403 -36.03 12.18 20.30
CA LEU A 403 -35.20 11.00 20.56
C LEU A 403 -34.89 10.26 19.26
N ILE A 404 -35.91 9.89 18.47
CA ILE A 404 -35.72 9.17 17.20
C ILE A 404 -34.77 9.95 16.28
N ARG A 405 -34.92 11.27 16.15
CA ARG A 405 -34.00 12.11 15.34
C ARG A 405 -32.57 12.13 15.91
N LEU A 406 -32.41 12.24 17.23
CA LEU A 406 -31.10 12.19 17.89
C LEU A 406 -30.42 10.83 17.66
N THR A 407 -31.16 9.74 17.82
CA THR A 407 -30.68 8.36 17.67
C THR A 407 -30.35 8.03 16.21
N LEU A 408 -31.15 8.49 15.24
CA LEU A 408 -30.86 8.36 13.81
C LEU A 408 -29.65 9.18 13.33
N ASN A 409 -29.34 10.32 13.97
CA ASN A 409 -28.14 11.10 13.66
C ASN A 409 -26.83 10.40 14.13
N LEU A 410 -26.94 9.37 14.97
CA LEU A 410 -25.81 8.60 15.50
C LEU A 410 -25.60 7.28 14.72
N ALA A 411 -26.30 7.08 13.60
CA ALA A 411 -26.43 5.81 12.88
C ALA A 411 -26.24 5.88 11.34
#